data_AF-A0AA91Z7J1-F1
#
_entry.id   AF-A0AA91Z7J1-F1
#
_cell.length_a   1.000
_cell.length_b   1.000
_cell.length_c   1.000
_cell.angle_alpha   90.00
_cell.angle_beta   90.00
_cell.angle_gamma   90.00
#
_symmetry.space_group_name_H-M   'P 1'
#
loop_
_entity.id
_entity.type
_entity.pdbx_description
1 polymer ?
#
loop_
_entity_poly.entity_id
_entity_poly.type
_entity_poly.pdbx_seq_one_letter_code
_entity_poly.pdbx_strand_id
1 'polypeptide(L)'
;LDPIYKVFDAIMNFRKEEIDGLLKKIGVTLKHEDSDKDGKALLKVVMRSWLPAGEALLQMIAIHLPSPVVAQKYRMEMLYEGPQDDEAAIGIKNCDPEAPLMMYVSKMVPTSDKGRFYAF
;
A
#
# COMPACT_ATOMS: atom_id res chain seq x y z
N LEU A 1 2.25 -10.53 20.45
CA LEU A 1 0.87 -10.14 20.03
C LEU A 1 0.02 -9.69 21.22
N ASP A 2 0.39 -10.06 22.44
CA ASP A 2 -0.34 -9.79 23.69
C ASP A 2 -0.82 -8.35 23.87
N PRO A 3 -0.05 -7.30 23.52
CA PRO A 3 -0.54 -5.92 23.63
C PRO A 3 -1.77 -5.65 22.74
N ILE A 4 -1.79 -6.21 21.53
CA ILE A 4 -2.91 -6.07 20.60
C ILE A 4 -4.14 -6.82 21.12
N TYR A 5 -3.95 -8.05 21.61
CA TYR A 5 -5.04 -8.82 22.21
C TYR A 5 -5.64 -8.12 23.44
N LYS A 6 -4.81 -7.52 24.30
CA LYS A 6 -5.28 -6.76 25.47
C LYS A 6 -6.11 -5.54 25.07
N VAL A 7 -5.70 -4.80 24.04
CA VAL A 7 -6.47 -3.65 23.52
C VAL A 7 -7.80 -4.11 22.93
N PHE A 8 -7.79 -5.17 22.12
CA PHE A 8 -9.01 -5.76 21.57
C PHE A 8 -9.98 -6.19 22.68
N ASP A 9 -9.48 -6.94 23.66
CA ASP A 9 -10.29 -7.50 24.75
C ASP A 9 -10.85 -6.40 25.67
N ALA A 10 -10.06 -5.38 26.00
CA ALA A 10 -10.51 -4.27 26.83
C ALA A 10 -11.61 -3.44 26.15
N ILE A 11 -11.45 -3.15 24.85
CA ILE A 11 -12.42 -2.34 24.09
C ILE A 11 -13.71 -3.12 23.81
N MET A 12 -13.61 -4.39 23.42
CA MET A 12 -14.78 -5.21 23.07
C MET A 12 -15.62 -5.62 24.28
N ASN A 13 -15.00 -5.68 25.48
CA ASN A 13 -15.70 -5.94 26.74
C ASN A 13 -16.00 -4.67 27.55
N PHE A 14 -15.87 -3.48 26.96
CA PHE A 14 -16.25 -2.19 27.56
C PHE A 14 -15.56 -1.88 28.91
N ARG A 15 -14.31 -2.31 29.09
CA ARG A 15 -13.54 -2.09 30.33
C ARG A 15 -12.92 -0.69 30.36
N LYS A 16 -13.75 0.35 30.55
CA LYS A 16 -13.39 1.77 30.39
C LYS A 16 -12.14 2.21 31.17
N GLU A 17 -11.99 1.79 32.42
CA GLU A 17 -10.82 2.12 33.24
C GLU A 17 -9.51 1.50 32.69
N GLU A 18 -9.58 0.28 32.14
CA GLU A 18 -8.44 -0.38 31.52
C GLU A 18 -8.09 0.24 30.16
N ILE A 19 -9.09 0.66 29.40
CA ILE A 19 -8.91 1.30 28.08
C ILE A 19 -8.05 2.55 28.23
N ASP A 20 -8.38 3.47 29.13
CA ASP A 20 -7.62 4.71 29.33
C ASP A 20 -6.17 4.46 29.73
N GLY A 21 -5.94 3.47 30.61
CA GLY A 21 -4.61 3.04 31.01
C GLY A 21 -3.81 2.43 29.85
N LEU A 22 -4.46 1.63 29.00
CA LEU A 22 -3.85 1.03 27.82
C LEU A 22 -3.50 2.07 26.77
N LEU A 23 -4.41 3.00 26.45
CA LEU A 23 -4.20 4.07 25.47
C LEU A 23 -2.97 4.92 25.82
N LYS A 24 -2.83 5.30 27.09
CA LYS A 24 -1.63 6.01 27.58
C LYS A 24 -0.35 5.20 27.40
N LYS A 25 -0.37 3.89 27.71
CA LYS A 25 0.81 3.02 27.57
C LYS A 25 1.24 2.83 26.12
N ILE A 26 0.29 2.77 25.18
CA ILE A 26 0.59 2.63 23.75
C ILE A 26 0.79 3.97 23.04
N GLY A 27 0.68 5.09 23.75
CA GLY A 27 0.88 6.44 23.21
C GLY A 27 -0.24 6.92 22.29
N VAL A 28 -1.44 6.35 22.37
CA VAL A 28 -2.59 6.76 21.55
C VAL A 28 -3.41 7.80 22.32
N THR A 29 -3.70 8.92 21.66
CA THR A 29 -4.59 9.96 22.19
C THR A 29 -5.84 10.03 21.31
N LEU A 30 -7.01 9.92 21.91
CA LEU A 30 -8.28 10.06 21.20
C LEU A 30 -8.61 11.53 20.96
N LYS A 31 -9.18 11.82 19.79
CA LYS A 31 -9.76 13.14 19.53
C LYS A 31 -11.07 13.28 20.28
N HIS A 32 -11.49 14.52 20.53
CA HIS A 32 -12.74 14.80 21.24
C HIS A 32 -13.95 14.11 20.58
N GLU A 33 -14.04 14.14 19.25
CA GLU A 33 -15.07 13.47 18.42
C GLU A 33 -15.08 11.93 18.51
N ASP A 34 -14.00 11.33 19.00
CA ASP A 34 -13.86 9.88 19.17
C ASP A 34 -14.12 9.43 20.61
N SER A 35 -14.28 10.36 21.56
CA SER A 35 -14.39 10.06 23.00
C SER A 35 -15.65 9.27 23.35
N ASP A 36 -16.74 9.48 22.60
CA ASP A 36 -18.01 8.82 22.81
C ASP A 36 -18.13 7.50 22.02
N LYS A 37 -17.11 7.14 21.23
CA LYS A 37 -17.11 5.89 20.47
C LYS A 37 -16.79 4.74 21.41
N ASP A 38 -17.51 3.63 21.23
CA ASP A 38 -17.31 2.41 22.00
C ASP A 38 -17.22 1.18 21.07
N GLY A 39 -16.78 0.05 21.63
CA GLY A 39 -16.69 -1.24 20.95
C GLY A 39 -15.93 -1.18 19.61
N LYS A 40 -16.52 -1.73 18.55
CA LYS A 40 -15.86 -1.85 17.23
C LYS A 40 -15.48 -0.49 16.62
N ALA A 41 -16.25 0.56 16.89
CA ALA A 41 -15.96 1.90 16.38
C ALA A 41 -14.70 2.48 17.02
N LEU A 42 -14.60 2.38 18.35
CA LEU A 42 -13.41 2.80 19.11
C LEU A 42 -12.18 1.99 18.72
N LEU A 43 -12.32 0.67 18.64
CA LEU A 43 -11.24 -0.23 18.24
C LEU A 43 -10.64 0.15 16.89
N LYS A 44 -11.49 0.52 15.92
CA LYS A 44 -11.04 0.97 14.59
C LYS A 44 -10.22 2.27 14.67
N VAL A 45 -10.60 3.21 15.53
CA VAL A 45 -9.87 4.47 15.76
C VAL A 45 -8.52 4.17 16.40
N VAL A 46 -8.52 3.41 17.49
CA VAL A 46 -7.30 3.07 18.26
C VAL A 46 -6.29 2.34 17.38
N MET A 47 -6.71 1.30 16.65
CA MET A 47 -5.81 0.52 15.80
C MET A 47 -5.25 1.34 14.62
N ARG A 48 -6.05 2.24 14.04
CA ARG A 48 -5.57 3.14 12.98
C ARG A 48 -4.52 4.13 13.47
N SER A 49 -4.68 4.63 14.70
CA SER A 49 -3.71 5.54 15.31
C SER A 49 -2.45 4.81 15.79
N TRP A 50 -2.60 3.59 16.31
CA TRP A 50 -1.49 2.85 16.89
C TRP A 50 -0.63 2.15 15.85
N LEU A 51 -1.26 1.53 14.85
CA LEU A 51 -0.60 0.73 13.82
C LEU A 51 -1.11 1.14 12.43
N PRO A 52 -0.63 2.27 11.88
CA PRO A 52 -1.00 2.73 10.55
C PRO A 52 -0.53 1.73 9.48
N ALA A 53 -1.46 0.93 8.94
CA ALA A 53 -1.15 -0.09 7.94
C ALA A 53 -0.52 0.51 6.67
N GLY A 54 -0.92 1.72 6.27
CA GLY A 54 -0.40 2.38 5.08
C GLY A 54 1.12 2.59 5.13
N GLU A 55 1.65 3.07 6.26
CA GLU A 55 3.08 3.31 6.43
C GLU A 55 3.87 2.00 6.41
N ALA A 56 3.41 0.99 7.13
CA ALA A 56 4.05 -0.32 7.16
C ALA A 56 4.11 -0.97 5.78
N LEU A 57 3.01 -0.90 5.01
CA LEU A 57 2.95 -1.42 3.65
C LEU A 57 3.86 -0.64 2.70
N LEU A 58 3.86 0.69 2.79
CA LEU A 58 4.72 1.54 1.95
C LEU A 58 6.20 1.29 2.22
N GLN A 59 6.60 1.16 3.49
CA GLN A 59 7.97 0.81 3.84
C GLN A 59 8.37 -0.55 3.28
N MET A 60 7.52 -1.57 3.45
CA MET A 60 7.77 -2.90 2.89
C MET A 60 7.96 -2.84 1.37
N ILE A 61 7.08 -2.12 0.67
CA ILE A 61 7.15 -1.92 -0.77
C ILE A 61 8.47 -1.24 -1.16
N ALA A 62 8.82 -0.13 -0.51
CA ALA A 62 10.01 0.65 -0.84
C ALA A 62 11.32 -0.11 -0.56
N ILE A 63 11.34 -0.95 0.47
CA ILE A 63 12.53 -1.70 0.87
C ILE A 63 12.72 -2.95 0.00
N HIS A 64 11.63 -3.65 -0.33
CA HIS A 64 11.73 -4.99 -0.92
C HIS A 64 11.35 -5.08 -2.39
N LEU A 65 10.50 -4.18 -2.90
CA LEU A 65 10.19 -4.20 -4.33
C LEU A 65 11.28 -3.45 -5.11
N PRO A 66 11.86 -4.08 -6.15
CA PRO A 66 12.86 -3.41 -6.97
C PRO A 66 12.22 -2.26 -7.75
N SER A 67 12.98 -1.19 -7.93
CA SER A 67 12.59 -0.09 -8.83
C SER A 67 12.55 -0.58 -10.29
N PRO A 68 11.84 0.12 -11.20
CA PRO A 68 11.82 -0.23 -12.62
C PRO A 68 13.22 -0.35 -13.24
N VAL A 69 14.15 0.53 -12.86
CA VAL A 69 15.55 0.51 -13.32
C VAL A 69 16.28 -0.79 -12.95
N VAL A 70 15.94 -1.39 -11.80
CA VAL A 70 16.48 -2.68 -11.37
C VAL A 70 15.70 -3.83 -12.02
N ALA A 71 14.37 -3.74 -12.00
CA ALA A 71 13.48 -4.80 -12.42
C ALA A 71 13.54 -5.08 -13.93
N GLN A 72 13.62 -4.03 -14.75
CA GLN A 72 13.61 -4.17 -16.21
C GLN A 72 14.79 -4.96 -16.75
N LYS A 73 15.94 -4.96 -16.04
CA LYS A 73 17.14 -5.70 -16.44
C LYS A 73 16.90 -7.19 -16.65
N TYR A 74 16.08 -7.80 -15.79
CA TYR A 74 15.74 -9.22 -15.86
C TYR A 74 14.34 -9.46 -16.44
N ARG A 75 13.49 -8.43 -16.53
CA ARG A 75 12.14 -8.56 -17.09
C ARG A 75 12.11 -8.39 -18.61
N MET A 76 13.02 -7.62 -19.19
CA MET A 76 13.06 -7.38 -20.64
C MET A 76 12.96 -8.67 -21.44
N GLU A 77 13.75 -9.69 -21.08
CA GLU A 77 13.80 -10.98 -21.78
C GLU A 77 12.45 -11.73 -21.79
N MET A 78 11.58 -11.47 -20.81
CA MET A 78 10.24 -12.06 -20.72
C MET A 78 9.16 -11.17 -21.34
N LEU A 79 9.40 -9.86 -21.45
CA LEU A 79 8.42 -8.87 -21.92
C LEU A 79 8.57 -8.54 -23.40
N TYR A 80 9.75 -8.76 -23.98
CA TYR A 80 10.08 -8.40 -25.35
C TYR A 80 10.33 -9.64 -26.19
N GLU A 81 9.62 -9.76 -27.31
CA GLU A 81 9.69 -10.92 -28.21
C GLU A 81 10.69 -10.76 -29.36
N GLY A 82 11.26 -9.55 -29.53
CA GLY A 82 12.27 -9.26 -30.56
C GLY A 82 13.69 -9.66 -30.17
N PRO A 83 14.68 -9.34 -31.02
CA PRO A 83 16.09 -9.52 -30.71
C PRO A 83 16.50 -8.80 -29.41
N GLN A 84 17.21 -9.50 -28.53
CA GLN A 84 17.55 -8.96 -27.20
C GLN A 84 18.67 -7.89 -27.22
N ASP A 85 19.27 -7.67 -28.39
CA ASP A 85 20.37 -6.75 -28.65
C ASP A 85 19.95 -5.52 -29.49
N ASP A 86 18.67 -5.42 -29.86
CA ASP A 86 18.17 -4.25 -30.57
C ASP A 86 17.94 -3.03 -29.64
N GLU A 87 17.71 -1.87 -30.25
CA GLU A 87 17.55 -0.61 -29.53
C GLU A 87 16.34 -0.61 -28.56
N ALA A 88 15.27 -1.34 -28.88
CA ALA A 88 14.08 -1.41 -28.03
C ALA A 88 14.32 -2.31 -26.82
N ALA A 89 14.92 -3.49 -27.02
CA ALA A 89 15.33 -4.40 -25.96
C ALA A 89 16.31 -3.72 -25.00
N ILE A 90 17.34 -3.05 -25.52
CA ILE A 90 18.33 -2.33 -24.70
C ILE A 90 17.68 -1.17 -23.95
N GLY A 91 16.79 -0.40 -24.60
CA GLY A 91 16.02 0.67 -23.99
C GLY A 91 15.16 0.19 -22.82
N ILE A 92 14.39 -0.89 -23.02
CA ILE A 92 13.58 -1.52 -21.96
C ILE A 92 14.49 -1.98 -20.83
N LYS A 93 15.55 -2.76 -21.12
CA LYS A 93 16.47 -3.34 -20.14
C LYS A 93 17.11 -2.29 -19.23
N ASN A 94 17.45 -1.12 -19.80
CA ASN A 94 18.07 -0.01 -19.08
C ASN A 94 17.06 0.95 -18.44
N CYS A 95 15.76 0.80 -18.73
CA CYS A 95 14.71 1.74 -18.32
C CYS A 95 15.04 3.18 -18.76
N ASP A 96 15.50 3.35 -20.00
CA ASP A 96 16.02 4.60 -20.55
C ASP A 96 14.88 5.48 -21.12
N PRO A 97 14.68 6.70 -20.61
CA PRO A 97 13.64 7.61 -21.11
C PRO A 97 13.93 8.20 -22.50
N GLU A 98 15.18 8.14 -22.98
CA GLU A 98 15.59 8.69 -24.29
C GLU A 98 15.62 7.62 -25.40
N ALA A 99 15.40 6.34 -25.03
CA ALA A 99 15.31 5.24 -25.98
C ALA A 99 13.98 5.27 -26.78
N PRO A 100 13.82 4.43 -27.82
CA PRO A 100 12.56 4.34 -28.55
C PRO A 100 11.36 4.10 -27.63
N LEU A 101 10.24 4.78 -27.92
CA LEU A 101 9.03 4.69 -27.10
C LEU A 101 8.44 3.27 -27.14
N MET A 102 8.49 2.58 -26.00
CA MET A 102 7.91 1.25 -25.80
C MET A 102 6.84 1.30 -24.70
N MET A 103 5.64 0.80 -25.00
CA MET A 103 4.52 0.77 -24.06
C MET A 103 3.77 -0.57 -24.14
N TYR A 104 3.45 -1.13 -22.99
CA TYR A 104 2.59 -2.32 -22.86
C TYR A 104 1.22 -1.90 -22.34
N VAL A 105 0.17 -2.14 -23.12
CA VAL A 105 -1.22 -1.93 -22.69
C VAL A 105 -1.73 -3.22 -22.06
N SER A 106 -1.95 -3.17 -20.75
CA SER A 106 -2.45 -4.30 -19.96
C SER A 106 -3.98 -4.40 -19.97
N LYS A 107 -4.68 -3.25 -20.03
CA LYS A 107 -6.13 -3.19 -19.88
C LYS A 107 -6.74 -1.96 -20.53
N MET A 108 -7.95 -2.11 -21.06
CA MET A 108 -8.81 -1.01 -21.47
C MET A 108 -9.78 -0.65 -20.32
N VAL A 109 -9.68 0.56 -19.80
CA VAL A 109 -10.53 1.06 -18.69
C VAL A 109 -11.68 1.88 -19.28
N PRO A 110 -12.95 1.52 -19.03
CA PRO A 110 -14.09 2.24 -19.58
C PRO A 110 -14.16 3.66 -19.01
N THR A 111 -14.52 4.61 -19.87
CA THR A 111 -14.80 5.99 -19.45
C THR A 111 -16.29 6.20 -19.19
N SER A 112 -16.67 7.36 -18.65
CA SER A 112 -18.07 7.78 -18.54
C SER A 112 -18.76 7.94 -19.90
N ASP A 113 -17.97 8.24 -20.94
CA ASP A 113 -18.46 8.36 -22.31
C ASP A 113 -18.63 6.97 -22.92
N LYS A 114 -19.88 6.64 -23.28
CA LYS A 114 -20.19 5.36 -23.91
C LYS A 114 -19.34 5.14 -25.16
N GLY A 115 -18.65 4.00 -25.21
CA GLY A 115 -17.82 3.59 -26.35
C GLY A 115 -16.38 4.10 -26.33
N ARG A 116 -15.94 4.81 -25.27
CA ARG A 116 -14.54 5.25 -25.10
C ARG A 116 -13.88 4.55 -23.92
N PHE A 117 -12.59 4.26 -24.09
CA PHE A 117 -11.75 3.57 -23.11
C PHE A 117 -10.38 4.25 -23.00
N TYR A 118 -9.81 4.27 -21.80
CA TYR A 118 -8.41 4.58 -21.57
C TYR A 118 -7.58 3.30 -21.67
N ALA A 119 -6.45 3.37 -22.38
CA ALA A 119 -5.45 2.30 -22.35
C ALA A 119 -4.61 2.44 -21.07
N PHE A 120 -4.49 1.36 -20.30
CA PHE A 120 -3.69 1.27 -19.07
C PHE A 120 -2.67 0.15 -19.18
#